data_AF-A0A2Z5E6D4-F1
#
_entry.id   AF-A0A2Z5E6D4-F1
#
_cell.length_a   1.000
_cell.length_b   1.000
_cell.length_c   1.000
_cell.angle_alpha   90.00
_cell.angle_beta   90.00
_cell.angle_gamma   90.00
#
_symmetry.space_group_name_H-M   'P 1'
#
loop_
_entity.id
_entity.type
_entity.pdbx_description
1 polymer ?
#
loop_
_entity_poly.entity_id
_entity_poly.type
_entity_poly.pdbx_seq_one_letter_code
_entity_poly.pdbx_strand_id
1 'polypeptide(L)' 'MDEDDRPLRRSSEGDFGAASRLAGESLERYSLDELDARVVLLEAEIERIRAHKAASSAHRLAADALFRPRSS' A
#
# COMPACT_ATOMS: atom_id res chain seq x y z
N MET A 1 -25.47 0.46 8.05
CA MET A 1 -24.22 0.35 7.29
C MET A 1 -24.13 -1.08 6.84
N ASP A 2 -24.06 -1.31 5.53
CA ASP A 2 -24.00 -2.65 4.95
C ASP A 2 -22.69 -3.34 5.34
N GLU A 3 -22.73 -4.67 5.52
CA GLU A 3 -21.58 -5.52 5.84
C GLU A 3 -20.42 -5.34 4.83
N ASP A 4 -20.76 -4.94 3.60
CA ASP A 4 -19.86 -4.72 2.45
C ASP A 4 -19.05 -3.42 2.54
N ASP A 5 -19.43 -2.50 3.42
CA ASP A 5 -18.75 -1.21 3.63
C ASP A 5 -17.72 -1.28 4.78
N ARG A 6 -17.50 -2.49 5.33
CA ARG A 6 -16.48 -2.71 6.34
C ARG A 6 -15.11 -2.73 5.68
N PRO A 7 -14.09 -2.13 6.30
CA PRO A 7 -12.72 -2.34 5.86
C PRO A 7 -12.47 -3.84 5.82
N LEU A 8 -12.26 -4.40 4.62
CA LEU A 8 -11.83 -5.77 4.45
C LEU A 8 -10.66 -5.99 5.40
N ARG A 9 -10.81 -6.89 6.37
CA ARG A 9 -9.67 -7.36 7.17
C ARG A 9 -8.69 -7.94 6.16
N ARG A 10 -7.65 -7.18 5.80
CA ARG A 10 -6.56 -7.73 5.00
C ARG A 10 -6.07 -8.96 5.75
N SER A 11 -6.15 -10.07 5.05
CA SER A 11 -5.81 -11.43 5.41
C SER A 11 -4.48 -11.50 6.16
N SER A 12 -4.41 -12.42 7.12
CA SER A 12 -3.22 -13.09 7.68
C SER A 12 -1.87 -12.37 7.56
N GLU A 13 -1.26 -12.04 8.71
CA GLU A 13 0.14 -11.59 8.87
C GLU A 13 1.05 -12.09 7.74
N GLY A 14 1.53 -11.16 6.89
CA GLY A 14 2.52 -11.42 5.84
C GLY A 14 2.00 -11.45 4.40
N ASP A 15 0.69 -11.45 4.15
CA ASP A 15 0.15 -11.34 2.79
C ASP A 15 -0.17 -9.88 2.40
N PHE A 16 0.73 -9.26 1.65
CA PHE A 16 0.56 -7.94 1.03
C PHE A 16 -0.01 -8.04 -0.40
N GLY A 17 -0.64 -9.17 -0.75
CA GLY A 17 -1.30 -9.39 -2.03
C GLY A 17 -0.31 -9.51 -3.19
N ALA A 18 -0.46 -8.65 -4.21
CA ALA A 18 0.39 -8.70 -5.40
C ALA A 18 1.88 -8.51 -5.08
N ALA A 19 2.22 -7.72 -4.05
CA ALA A 19 3.61 -7.54 -3.62
C ALA A 19 4.22 -8.83 -3.04
N SER A 20 3.46 -9.59 -2.23
CA SER A 20 3.92 -10.88 -1.72
C SER A 20 4.09 -11.91 -2.84
N ARG A 21 3.23 -11.89 -3.87
CA ARG A 21 3.39 -12.75 -5.06
C ARG A 21 4.64 -12.39 -5.88
N LEU A 22 4.89 -11.09 -6.08
CA LEU A 22 6.06 -10.59 -6.80
C LEU A 22 7.37 -11.02 -6.14
N ALA A 23 7.43 -10.97 -4.80
CA ALA A 23 8.63 -11.32 -4.03
C ALA A 23 9.01 -12.81 -4.12
N GLY A 24 8.04 -13.69 -4.41
CA GLY A 24 8.27 -15.13 -4.56
C GLY A 24 8.62 -15.58 -5.98
N GLU A 25 8.69 -14.66 -6.93
CA GLU A 25 8.95 -14.99 -8.33
C GLU A 25 10.44 -15.26 -8.61
N SER A 26 10.73 -16.28 -9.43
CA SER A 26 12.11 -16.56 -9.88
C SER A 26 12.56 -15.51 -10.90
N LEU A 27 13.69 -14.86 -10.60
CA LEU A 27 14.31 -13.87 -11.48
C LEU A 27 15.18 -14.46 -12.60
N GLU A 28 15.50 -15.76 -12.53
CA GLU A 28 16.43 -16.44 -13.45
C GLU A 28 15.94 -16.49 -14.91
N ARG A 29 14.64 -16.24 -15.13
CA ARG A 29 14.00 -16.31 -16.46
C ARG A 29 14.04 -14.99 -17.22
N TYR A 30 14.49 -13.92 -16.58
CA TYR A 30 14.50 -12.58 -17.15
C TYR A 30 15.89 -12.21 -17.66
N SER A 31 15.92 -11.53 -18.79
CA SER A 31 17.10 -10.80 -19.26
C SER A 31 17.37 -9.57 -18.38
N LEU A 32 18.57 -9.00 -18.51
CA LEU A 32 18.94 -7.78 -17.77
C LEU A 32 18.03 -6.60 -18.12
N ASP A 33 17.72 -6.40 -19.40
CA ASP A 33 16.84 -5.31 -19.86
C ASP A 33 15.42 -5.45 -19.28
N GLU A 34 14.91 -6.68 -19.17
CA GLU A 34 13.60 -6.94 -18.54
C GLU A 34 13.63 -6.67 -17.03
N LEU A 35 14.73 -7.00 -16.36
CA LEU A 35 14.91 -6.69 -14.94
C LEU A 35 14.97 -5.17 -14.71
N ASP A 36 15.69 -4.43 -15.56
CA ASP A 36 15.79 -2.97 -15.47
C ASP A 36 14.43 -2.32 -15.70
N ALA A 37 13.70 -2.73 -16.74
CA ALA A 37 12.34 -2.24 -17.00
C ALA A 37 11.40 -2.54 -15.83
N ARG A 38 11.52 -3.71 -15.22
CA ARG A 38 10.74 -4.11 -14.04
C ARG A 38 11.08 -3.25 -12.83
N VAL A 39 12.36 -2.96 -12.58
CA VAL A 39 12.78 -2.07 -11.48
C VAL A 39 12.15 -0.69 -11.63
N VAL A 40 12.22 -0.08 -12.82
CA VAL A 40 11.64 1.25 -13.08
C VAL A 40 10.13 1.29 -12.74
N LEU A 41 9.38 0.25 -13.15
CA LEU A 41 7.95 0.16 -12.85
C LEU A 41 7.67 0.01 -11.35
N LEU A 42 8.47 -0.79 -10.65
CA LEU A 42 8.30 -1.01 -9.21
C LEU A 42 8.65 0.23 -8.39
N GLU A 43 9.67 0.99 -8.79
CA GLU A 43 10.01 2.27 -8.15
C GLU A 43 8.90 3.31 -8.34
N ALA A 44 8.33 3.41 -9.54
CA ALA A 44 7.18 4.28 -9.79
C ALA A 44 5.97 3.88 -8.93
N GLU A 45 5.72 2.58 -8.77
CA GLU A 45 4.66 2.06 -7.91
C GLU A 45 4.91 2.36 -6.42
N ILE A 46 6.16 2.26 -5.96
CA ILE A 46 6.54 2.64 -4.60
C ILE A 46 6.23 4.11 -4.34
N GLU A 47 6.59 5.00 -5.26
CA GLU A 47 6.30 6.44 -5.13
C GLU A 47 4.79 6.70 -5.13
N ARG A 48 4.03 6.00 -5.98
CA ARG A 48 2.56 6.08 -5.98
C ARG A 48 1.97 5.69 -4.62
N ILE A 49 2.44 4.59 -4.03
CA ILE A 49 1.98 4.11 -2.71
C ILE A 49 2.37 5.10 -1.61
N ARG A 50 3.60 5.64 -1.63
CA ARG A 50 4.06 6.64 -0.67
C ARG A 50 3.19 7.89 -0.71
N ALA A 51 2.90 8.41 -1.90
CA ALA A 51 2.03 9.57 -2.08
C ALA A 51 0.62 9.32 -1.54
N HIS A 52 0.03 8.16 -1.85
CA HIS A 52 -1.29 7.79 -1.34
C HIS A 52 -1.31 7.65 0.19
N LYS A 53 -0.28 7.01 0.77
CA LYS A 53 -0.13 6.89 2.23
C LYS A 53 -0.02 8.26 2.91
N ALA A 54 0.75 9.17 2.34
CA ALA A 54 0.92 10.53 2.87
C ALA A 54 -0.41 11.30 2.86
N ALA A 55 -1.15 11.25 1.74
CA ALA A 55 -2.47 11.87 1.63
C ALA A 55 -3.45 11.31 2.68
N SER A 56 -3.55 9.98 2.79
CA SER A 56 -4.42 9.31 3.78
C SER A 56 -4.04 9.64 5.22
N SER A 57 -2.75 9.77 5.53
CA SER A 57 -2.30 10.20 6.86
C SER A 57 -2.68 11.66 7.16
N ALA A 58 -2.60 12.56 6.18
CA ALA A 58 -3.01 13.95 6.34
C ALA A 58 -4.52 14.06 6.61
N HIS A 59 -5.34 13.27 5.90
CA HIS A 59 -6.79 13.18 6.17
C HIS A 59 -7.08 12.68 7.58
N ARG A 60 -6.38 11.64 8.06
CA ARG A 60 -6.53 11.14 9.43
C ARG A 60 -6.18 12.21 10.46
N LEU A 61 -5.06 12.90 10.29
CA LEU A 61 -4.64 13.98 11.22
C LEU A 61 -5.65 15.14 11.25
N ALA A 62 -6.22 15.51 10.11
CA ALA A 62 -7.26 16.53 10.04
C ALA A 62 -8.55 16.09 10.77
N ALA A 63 -8.95 14.83 10.60
CA ALA A 63 -10.08 14.26 11.33
C ALA A 63 -9.81 14.21 12.83
N ASP A 64 -8.62 13.76 13.25
CA ASP A 64 -8.22 13.72 14.66
C ASP A 64 -8.26 15.11 15.30
N ALA A 65 -7.86 16.16 14.56
CA ALA A 65 -7.93 17.54 15.04
C ALA A 65 -9.38 18.05 15.19
N LEU A 66 -10.28 17.67 14.28
CA LEU A 66 -11.69 18.10 14.28
C LEU A 66 -12.54 17.38 15.32
N PHE A 67 -12.27 16.09 15.53
CA PHE A 67 -13.10 15.19 16.34
C PHE A 67 -12.48 14.85 17.70
N ARG A 68 -11.35 15.47 18.10
CA ARG A 68 -10.77 15.25 19.43
C ARG A 68 -11.77 15.66 20.51
N PRO A 69 -12.10 14.77 21.47
CA PRO A 69 -12.93 15.15 22.61
C PRO A 69 -12.20 16.23 23.41
N ARG A 70 -12.87 17.35 23.70
CA ARG A 70 -12.33 18.35 24.64
C ARG A 70 -12.05 17.64 25.95
N SER A 71 -10.79 17.66 26.37
CA SER A 71 -10.39 17.23 27.70
C SER A 71 -11.24 17.99 28.72
N SER A 72 -12.06 17.25 29.48
CA SER A 72 -12.80 17.77 30.64
C SER A 72 -11.92 17.78 31.87
#